data_AF-H2Z731-F1
#
_entry.id   AF-H2Z731-F1
#
_cell.length_a   1.000
_cell.length_b   1.000
_cell.length_c   1.000
_cell.angle_alpha   90.00
_cell.angle_beta   90.00
_cell.angle_gamma   90.00
#
_symmetry.space_group_name_H-M   'P 1'
#
loop_
_entity.id
_entity.type
_entity.pdbx_description
1 polymer ?
#
loop_
_entity_poly.entity_id
_entity_poly.type
_entity_poly.pdbx_seq_one_letter_code
_entity_poly.pdbx_strand_id
1 'polypeptide(L)'
;MARITEELVRKRAEHNECEIFSLEELSLHQQDLVKIEHLDRWCRDLKILYLQNNLIGKCIENVSKLKKLEYLNLALNNVEKIENLKGCESLQKLDLTVNFVGELTSIECLRSNIFLEEIYLTGNPCAQFEGYQDFVFATLPQLKRLDGHEIEKSERIKAMQVLESTREKIVKQQEIYKAKRREQKEDARKNEDKENNNEDEETLTKNIPIPFFCFTILFILSQIICTRFIFYIPDENLSKEELESKKDQEFWSEQVDFTPESRTAIQNKLKENKEKTHESKFKEPKKEKHERRYFNEEGKPMNINEGKVNFKLTETDDDSAFVLDVSCYRYMDTSLIDADVQPWYVRVTMKGNLLQLSLLEEVKPDSSTAKRSQITGHLIITMPKLYPPNVPTKRPTTERFQSTNSHTVCKTSNKVPEKLELNETQSFESTLSSIARDSPNKTKTKQQLFVKPKTKVEPVNSADFVDDPDVPPLV
;
A
#
# COMPACT_ATOMS: atom_id res chain seq x y z
N MET A 1 16.02 4.94 15.36
CA MET A 1 16.45 3.53 15.22
C MET A 1 15.51 2.66 16.02
N ALA A 2 14.99 1.58 15.44
CA ALA A 2 14.11 0.67 16.13
C ALA A 2 14.89 -0.12 17.19
N ARG A 3 14.30 -0.26 18.38
CA ARG A 3 14.84 -1.05 19.50
C ARG A 3 13.80 -2.06 19.93
N ILE A 4 14.25 -3.15 20.53
CA ILE A 4 13.35 -4.11 21.15
C ILE A 4 12.77 -3.47 22.40
N THR A 5 11.48 -3.13 22.37
CA THR A 5 10.73 -2.62 23.52
C THR A 5 9.87 -3.72 24.13
N GLU A 6 9.55 -3.61 25.41
CA GLU A 6 8.65 -4.55 26.07
C GLU A 6 7.27 -4.57 25.38
N GLU A 7 6.77 -3.39 24.98
CA GLU A 7 5.50 -3.25 24.25
C GLU A 7 5.52 -4.00 22.91
N LEU A 8 6.64 -3.96 22.19
CA LEU A 8 6.81 -4.69 20.93
C LEU A 8 6.74 -6.20 21.17
N VAL A 9 7.43 -6.69 22.20
CA VAL A 9 7.41 -8.13 22.55
C VAL A 9 6.01 -8.55 23.01
N ARG A 10 5.35 -7.74 23.85
CA ARG A 10 4.00 -8.01 24.34
C ARG A 10 2.97 -8.07 23.20
N LYS A 11 3.06 -7.15 22.25
CA LYS A 11 2.22 -7.16 21.03
C LYS A 11 2.45 -8.39 20.17
N ARG A 12 3.67 -8.95 20.16
CA ARG A 12 3.98 -10.18 19.43
C ARG A 12 3.63 -11.44 20.21
N ALA A 13 3.47 -11.34 21.52
CA ALA A 13 3.00 -12.39 22.41
C ALA A 13 1.46 -12.47 22.53
N GLU A 14 0.70 -11.90 21.59
CA GLU A 14 -0.77 -11.94 21.59
C GLU A 14 -1.32 -13.39 21.66
N HIS A 15 -0.62 -14.34 21.06
CA HIS A 15 -0.97 -15.77 21.10
C HIS A 15 -0.63 -16.47 22.43
N ASN A 16 0.11 -15.80 23.33
CA ASN A 16 0.47 -16.28 24.66
C ASN A 16 -0.14 -15.37 25.74
N GLU A 17 -1.40 -14.94 25.57
CA GLU A 17 -2.13 -14.07 26.49
C GLU A 17 -1.40 -12.76 26.86
N CYS A 18 -0.51 -12.27 25.99
CA CYS A 18 0.40 -11.15 26.26
C CYS A 18 1.39 -11.39 27.43
N GLU A 19 1.59 -12.65 27.84
CA GLU A 19 2.62 -13.04 28.79
C GLU A 19 3.98 -13.20 28.10
N ILE A 20 4.96 -12.42 28.56
CA ILE A 20 6.32 -12.42 27.99
C ILE A 20 7.26 -13.39 28.70
N PHE A 21 6.98 -13.75 29.96
CA PHE A 21 7.84 -14.59 30.80
C PHE A 21 7.80 -16.07 30.40
N SER A 22 6.63 -16.57 30.07
CA SER A 22 6.36 -17.96 29.66
C SER A 22 6.52 -18.17 28.15
N LEU A 23 6.92 -17.14 27.40
CA LEU A 23 6.93 -17.16 25.94
C LEU A 23 8.00 -18.13 25.42
N GLU A 24 7.56 -19.14 24.67
CA GLU A 24 8.44 -20.13 24.05
C GLU A 24 8.88 -19.74 22.64
N GLU A 25 8.05 -19.00 21.90
CA GLU A 25 8.31 -18.62 20.52
C GLU A 25 8.13 -17.11 20.33
N LEU A 26 9.14 -16.46 19.72
CA LEU A 26 9.11 -15.02 19.48
C LEU A 26 9.49 -14.70 18.04
N SER A 27 8.58 -14.05 17.33
CA SER A 27 8.77 -13.58 15.97
C SER A 27 8.96 -12.07 15.91
N LEU A 28 10.16 -11.64 15.53
CA LEU A 28 10.60 -10.25 15.40
C LEU A 28 11.16 -9.99 13.98
N HIS A 29 10.42 -10.43 12.96
CA HIS A 29 10.79 -10.17 11.57
C HIS A 29 10.57 -8.71 11.17
N GLN A 30 11.44 -8.18 10.31
CA GLN A 30 11.24 -6.89 9.63
C GLN A 30 10.98 -5.72 10.60
N GLN A 31 11.73 -5.67 11.70
CA GLN A 31 11.59 -4.65 12.74
C GLN A 31 12.74 -3.62 12.73
N ASP A 32 13.60 -3.64 11.71
CA ASP A 32 14.76 -2.76 11.56
C ASP A 32 15.65 -2.72 12.82
N LEU A 33 15.71 -3.85 13.54
CA LEU A 33 16.41 -3.93 14.82
C LEU A 33 17.91 -3.84 14.59
N VAL A 34 18.56 -2.92 15.30
CA VAL A 34 20.02 -2.73 15.22
C VAL A 34 20.75 -3.61 16.24
N LYS A 35 20.09 -3.91 17.37
CA LYS A 35 20.65 -4.66 18.49
C LYS A 35 19.61 -5.55 19.15
N ILE A 36 20.09 -6.67 19.69
CA ILE A 36 19.33 -7.54 20.55
C ILE A 36 19.55 -7.09 21.99
N GLU A 37 18.53 -6.50 22.61
CA GLU A 37 18.61 -5.99 23.99
C GLU A 37 17.40 -6.52 24.79
N HIS A 38 17.60 -6.70 26.10
CA HIS A 38 16.56 -6.99 27.10
C HIS A 38 15.79 -8.32 27.00
N LEU A 39 16.00 -9.12 25.95
CA LEU A 39 15.39 -10.46 25.83
C LEU A 39 15.76 -11.38 27.00
N ASP A 40 16.93 -11.20 27.60
CA ASP A 40 17.39 -11.96 28.76
C ASP A 40 16.55 -11.75 30.03
N ARG A 41 15.86 -10.60 30.13
CA ARG A 41 15.00 -10.27 31.28
C ARG A 41 13.57 -10.70 31.04
N TRP A 42 13.08 -10.56 29.81
CA TRP A 42 11.68 -10.73 29.48
C TRP A 42 11.33 -12.18 29.15
N CYS A 43 12.13 -12.86 28.32
CA CYS A 43 11.77 -14.17 27.76
C CYS A 43 12.83 -15.22 28.12
N ARG A 44 12.86 -15.67 29.38
CA ARG A 44 13.85 -16.68 29.83
C ARG A 44 13.60 -18.09 29.30
N ASP A 45 12.34 -18.37 29.00
CA ASP A 45 11.88 -19.69 28.57
C ASP A 45 11.76 -19.85 27.05
N LEU A 46 12.34 -18.90 26.31
CA LEU A 46 12.29 -18.87 24.86
C LEU A 46 13.05 -20.06 24.25
N LYS A 47 12.36 -20.81 23.40
CA LYS A 47 12.88 -21.94 22.60
C LYS A 47 13.18 -21.53 21.17
N ILE A 48 12.33 -20.70 20.56
CA ILE A 48 12.46 -20.30 19.16
C ILE A 48 12.48 -18.78 19.04
N LEU A 49 13.52 -18.24 18.41
CA LEU A 49 13.67 -16.82 18.15
C LEU A 49 13.87 -16.55 16.66
N TYR A 50 12.93 -15.82 16.09
CA TYR A 50 13.03 -15.35 14.72
C TYR A 50 13.38 -13.87 14.65
N LEU A 51 14.52 -13.56 14.04
CA LEU A 51 15.03 -12.21 13.86
C LEU A 51 15.38 -11.93 12.38
N GLN A 52 14.71 -12.62 11.44
CA GLN A 52 15.00 -12.47 10.02
C GLN A 52 14.72 -11.05 9.50
N ASN A 53 15.57 -10.60 8.59
CA ASN A 53 15.47 -9.29 7.91
C ASN A 53 15.45 -8.12 8.90
N ASN A 54 16.45 -8.06 9.77
CA ASN A 54 16.75 -6.93 10.63
C ASN A 54 18.15 -6.37 10.29
N LEU A 55 18.57 -5.33 11.01
CA LEU A 55 19.85 -4.64 10.80
C LEU A 55 20.86 -4.97 11.92
N ILE A 56 20.80 -6.20 12.45
CA ILE A 56 21.62 -6.62 13.58
C ILE A 56 23.06 -6.79 13.08
N GLY A 57 23.91 -5.80 13.36
CA GLY A 57 25.21 -5.67 12.72
C GLY A 57 26.42 -6.04 13.59
N LYS A 58 26.53 -5.40 14.76
CA LYS A 58 27.80 -5.38 15.49
C LYS A 58 28.01 -6.59 16.39
N CYS A 59 27.00 -7.00 17.16
CA CYS A 59 27.15 -8.09 18.13
C CYS A 59 25.80 -8.80 18.38
N ILE A 60 25.83 -10.14 18.48
CA ILE A 60 24.73 -10.95 19.05
C ILE A 60 24.84 -10.87 20.58
N GLU A 61 24.70 -9.68 21.15
CA GLU A 61 24.73 -9.50 22.60
C GLU A 61 23.40 -9.95 23.23
N ASN A 62 23.44 -10.31 24.52
CA ASN A 62 22.28 -10.67 25.36
C ASN A 62 21.56 -12.01 25.06
N VAL A 63 21.91 -12.72 23.99
CA VAL A 63 21.35 -14.07 23.72
C VAL A 63 21.98 -15.15 24.62
N SER A 64 23.19 -14.91 25.14
CA SER A 64 23.96 -15.86 25.97
C SER A 64 23.24 -16.35 27.23
N LYS A 65 22.21 -15.65 27.72
CA LYS A 65 21.47 -16.01 28.94
C LYS A 65 20.26 -16.90 28.65
N LEU A 66 19.90 -17.09 27.38
CA LEU A 66 18.75 -17.89 26.95
C LEU A 66 19.14 -19.37 26.89
N LYS A 67 19.10 -20.02 28.06
CA LYS A 67 19.53 -21.43 28.19
C LYS A 67 18.65 -22.42 27.45
N LYS A 68 17.34 -22.11 27.30
CA LYS A 68 16.34 -22.96 26.64
C LYS A 68 16.20 -22.71 25.14
N LEU A 69 16.99 -21.80 24.56
CA LEU A 69 16.90 -21.47 23.15
C LEU A 69 17.39 -22.65 22.30
N GLU A 70 16.51 -23.20 21.48
CA GLU A 70 16.75 -24.35 20.60
C GLU A 70 16.98 -23.90 19.15
N TYR A 71 16.23 -22.91 18.68
CA TYR A 71 16.34 -22.40 17.30
C TYR A 71 16.51 -20.88 17.29
N LEU A 72 17.59 -20.43 16.65
CA LEU A 72 17.87 -19.02 16.40
C LEU A 72 17.95 -18.74 14.91
N ASN A 73 17.03 -17.93 14.40
CA ASN A 73 17.04 -17.47 13.03
C ASN A 73 17.50 -16.00 12.93
N LEU A 74 18.70 -15.81 12.41
CA LEU A 74 19.32 -14.52 12.12
C LEU A 74 19.52 -14.31 10.61
N ALA A 75 18.73 -14.95 9.76
CA ALA A 75 18.81 -14.79 8.31
C ALA A 75 18.65 -13.32 7.88
N LEU A 76 19.34 -12.91 6.82
CA LEU A 76 19.27 -11.56 6.24
C LEU A 76 19.58 -10.44 7.26
N ASN A 77 20.55 -10.65 8.16
CA ASN A 77 21.05 -9.62 9.07
C ASN A 77 22.43 -9.11 8.68
N ASN A 78 22.95 -8.16 9.44
CA ASN A 78 24.22 -7.49 9.19
C ASN A 78 25.39 -8.12 9.97
N VAL A 79 25.25 -9.36 10.44
CA VAL A 79 26.19 -9.99 11.39
C VAL A 79 27.55 -10.17 10.71
N GLU A 80 28.59 -9.51 11.23
CA GLU A 80 29.98 -9.64 10.73
C GLU A 80 30.78 -10.75 11.45
N LYS A 81 30.38 -11.09 12.69
CA LYS A 81 31.12 -11.99 13.58
C LYS A 81 30.18 -12.82 14.45
N ILE A 82 30.53 -14.09 14.66
CA ILE A 82 29.77 -15.01 15.53
C ILE A 82 30.39 -14.98 16.93
N GLU A 83 29.76 -14.28 17.87
CA GLU A 83 30.22 -14.21 19.25
C GLU A 83 29.04 -14.26 20.23
N ASN A 84 29.33 -14.43 21.52
CA ASN A 84 28.33 -14.40 22.60
C ASN A 84 27.23 -15.49 22.54
N LEU A 85 27.42 -16.56 21.77
CA LEU A 85 26.50 -17.72 21.73
C LEU A 85 26.88 -18.86 22.70
N LYS A 86 27.99 -18.74 23.42
CA LYS A 86 28.52 -19.77 24.32
C LYS A 86 27.56 -20.22 25.43
N GLY A 87 26.69 -19.32 25.89
CA GLY A 87 25.74 -19.60 26.98
C GLY A 87 24.40 -20.20 26.54
N CYS A 88 24.14 -20.35 25.23
CA CYS A 88 22.93 -20.98 24.70
C CYS A 88 23.08 -22.51 24.73
N GLU A 89 23.03 -23.10 25.92
CA GLU A 89 23.33 -24.52 26.13
C GLU A 89 22.47 -25.44 25.24
N SER A 90 21.18 -25.13 25.07
CA SER A 90 20.21 -25.97 24.33
C SER A 90 20.11 -25.68 22.82
N LEU A 91 20.99 -24.84 22.25
CA LEU A 91 20.88 -24.42 20.85
C LEU A 91 21.13 -25.60 19.91
N GLN A 92 20.13 -25.93 19.08
CA GLN A 92 20.15 -27.05 18.12
C GLN A 92 20.31 -26.58 16.68
N LYS A 93 19.67 -25.45 16.32
CA LYS A 93 19.66 -24.92 14.95
C LYS A 93 20.03 -23.44 14.95
N LEU A 94 20.99 -23.08 14.11
CA LEU A 94 21.42 -21.69 13.91
C LEU A 94 21.38 -21.32 12.44
N ASP A 95 20.57 -20.33 12.10
CA ASP A 95 20.47 -19.81 10.74
C ASP A 95 21.12 -18.43 10.65
N LEU A 96 22.22 -18.35 9.90
CA LEU A 96 22.97 -17.13 9.58
C LEU A 96 22.99 -16.90 8.06
N THR A 97 22.00 -17.40 7.32
CA THR A 97 21.93 -17.22 5.87
C THR A 97 21.97 -15.73 5.47
N VAL A 98 22.75 -15.42 4.43
CA VAL A 98 22.86 -14.08 3.82
C VAL A 98 23.23 -12.98 4.84
N ASN A 99 24.19 -13.28 5.70
CA ASN A 99 24.85 -12.34 6.60
C ASN A 99 26.23 -11.90 6.02
N PHE A 100 27.02 -11.18 6.82
CA PHE A 100 28.34 -10.68 6.41
C PHE A 100 29.47 -11.30 7.24
N VAL A 101 29.30 -12.55 7.67
CA VAL A 101 30.30 -13.24 8.50
C VAL A 101 31.55 -13.47 7.67
N GLY A 102 32.59 -12.71 7.97
CA GLY A 102 33.91 -12.83 7.33
C GLY A 102 34.97 -13.48 8.21
N GLU A 103 34.73 -13.56 9.52
CA GLU A 103 35.65 -14.17 10.47
C GLU A 103 35.24 -15.62 10.76
N LEU A 104 35.79 -16.55 10.00
CA LEU A 104 35.49 -17.97 10.12
C LEU A 104 36.01 -18.56 11.46
N THR A 105 37.08 -18.00 12.02
CA THR A 105 37.61 -18.41 13.34
C THR A 105 36.57 -18.23 14.45
N SER A 106 35.59 -17.34 14.28
CA SER A 106 34.48 -17.12 15.22
C SER A 106 33.70 -18.39 15.55
N ILE A 107 33.64 -19.34 14.60
CA ILE A 107 32.93 -20.61 14.77
C ILE A 107 33.48 -21.44 15.93
N GLU A 108 34.75 -21.27 16.31
CA GLU A 108 35.33 -21.92 17.49
C GLU A 108 34.55 -21.60 18.77
N CYS A 109 33.85 -20.45 18.83
CA CYS A 109 32.98 -20.11 19.95
C CYS A 109 31.77 -21.03 20.09
N LEU A 110 31.31 -21.69 19.02
CA LEU A 110 30.17 -22.61 19.04
C LEU A 110 30.53 -24.00 19.55
N ARG A 111 31.82 -24.29 19.79
CA ARG A 111 32.27 -25.58 20.32
C ARG A 111 31.66 -25.90 21.69
N SER A 112 31.33 -24.88 22.50
CA SER A 112 30.66 -25.05 23.79
C SER A 112 29.21 -25.53 23.69
N ASN A 113 28.56 -25.33 22.54
CA ASN A 113 27.16 -25.68 22.33
C ASN A 113 27.07 -27.15 21.89
N ILE A 114 26.92 -28.03 22.86
CA ILE A 114 26.97 -29.49 22.66
C ILE A 114 25.80 -30.04 21.84
N PHE A 115 24.64 -29.36 21.87
CA PHE A 115 23.41 -29.79 21.19
C PHE A 115 23.27 -29.21 19.78
N LEU A 116 24.24 -28.44 19.30
CA LEU A 116 24.15 -27.77 18.00
C LEU A 116 24.29 -28.78 16.85
N GLU A 117 23.20 -29.02 16.15
CA GLU A 117 23.12 -30.05 15.09
C GLU A 117 23.13 -29.44 13.69
N GLU A 118 22.55 -28.25 13.51
CA GLU A 118 22.37 -27.62 12.20
C GLU A 118 22.85 -26.17 12.18
N ILE A 119 23.68 -25.84 11.19
CA ILE A 119 24.14 -24.46 10.94
C ILE A 119 23.94 -24.12 9.47
N TYR A 120 23.42 -22.91 9.21
CA TYR A 120 23.37 -22.32 7.87
C TYR A 120 24.23 -21.05 7.80
N LEU A 121 25.20 -21.05 6.92
CA LEU A 121 26.14 -19.98 6.61
C LEU A 121 26.15 -19.64 5.11
N THR A 122 25.21 -20.16 4.33
CA THR A 122 25.05 -19.80 2.91
C THR A 122 24.93 -18.29 2.71
N GLY A 123 25.57 -17.76 1.66
CA GLY A 123 25.56 -16.33 1.35
C GLY A 123 26.41 -15.45 2.27
N ASN A 124 27.28 -16.03 3.10
CA ASN A 124 28.29 -15.28 3.86
C ASN A 124 29.63 -15.23 3.12
N PRO A 125 30.44 -14.17 3.32
CA PRO A 125 31.80 -14.07 2.79
C PRO A 125 32.69 -15.26 3.16
N CYS A 126 32.51 -15.84 4.36
CA CYS A 126 33.28 -17.00 4.80
C CYS A 126 33.05 -18.27 3.97
N ALA A 127 31.90 -18.38 3.29
CA ALA A 127 31.60 -19.54 2.44
C ALA A 127 32.44 -19.56 1.14
N GLN A 128 33.11 -18.46 0.81
CA GLN A 128 34.00 -18.34 -0.35
C GLN A 128 35.45 -18.78 -0.04
N PHE A 129 35.76 -19.07 1.23
CA PHE A 129 37.11 -19.46 1.65
C PHE A 129 37.45 -20.89 1.21
N GLU A 130 38.72 -21.10 0.86
CA GLU A 130 39.19 -22.41 0.41
C GLU A 130 39.30 -23.34 1.64
N GLY A 131 38.63 -24.50 1.59
CA GLY A 131 38.58 -25.42 2.73
C GLY A 131 37.63 -24.97 3.85
N TYR A 132 36.68 -24.07 3.55
CA TYR A 132 35.62 -23.65 4.48
C TYR A 132 34.92 -24.84 5.15
N GLN A 133 34.44 -25.80 4.35
CA GLN A 133 33.71 -26.98 4.85
C GLN A 133 34.59 -27.85 5.75
N ASP A 134 35.82 -28.15 5.33
CA ASP A 134 36.77 -28.95 6.09
C ASP A 134 37.06 -28.32 7.47
N PHE A 135 37.26 -27.00 7.50
CA PHE A 135 37.49 -26.30 8.75
C PHE A 135 36.29 -26.38 9.70
N VAL A 136 35.07 -26.22 9.19
CA VAL A 136 33.85 -26.34 10.01
C VAL A 136 33.67 -27.77 10.50
N PHE A 137 33.83 -28.77 9.63
CA PHE A 137 33.67 -30.19 9.96
C PHE A 137 34.64 -30.66 11.04
N ALA A 138 35.87 -30.14 11.03
CA ALA A 138 36.89 -30.48 12.01
C ALA A 138 36.78 -29.64 13.29
N THR A 139 36.30 -28.40 13.22
CA THR A 139 36.19 -27.51 14.39
C THR A 139 34.99 -27.85 15.28
N LEU A 140 33.86 -28.25 14.66
CA LEU A 140 32.58 -28.57 15.31
C LEU A 140 32.21 -30.06 15.14
N PRO A 141 32.69 -30.95 16.02
CA PRO A 141 32.38 -32.37 15.93
C PRO A 141 30.91 -32.72 16.21
N GLN A 142 30.16 -31.86 16.91
CA GLN A 142 28.76 -32.08 17.25
C GLN A 142 27.80 -31.85 16.07
N LEU A 143 28.24 -31.11 15.04
CA LEU A 143 27.39 -30.70 13.93
C LEU A 143 26.97 -31.90 13.09
N LYS A 144 25.70 -31.97 12.69
CA LYS A 144 25.17 -33.02 11.80
C LYS A 144 24.95 -32.50 10.39
N ARG A 145 24.50 -31.25 10.24
CA ARG A 145 24.25 -30.64 8.92
C ARG A 145 24.86 -29.25 8.82
N LEU A 146 25.52 -28.97 7.70
CA LEU A 146 26.06 -27.66 7.33
C LEU A 146 25.40 -27.23 6.02
N ASP A 147 24.73 -26.08 5.99
CA ASP A 147 24.12 -25.53 4.77
C ASP A 147 23.12 -26.47 4.08
N GLY A 148 22.49 -27.37 4.84
CA GLY A 148 21.61 -28.42 4.32
C GLY A 148 22.33 -29.68 3.84
N HIS A 149 23.66 -29.70 3.84
CA HIS A 149 24.48 -30.88 3.60
C HIS A 149 24.67 -31.70 4.88
N GLU A 150 24.37 -33.00 4.84
CA GLU A 150 24.63 -33.92 5.95
C GLU A 150 26.12 -34.28 6.01
N ILE A 151 26.72 -34.21 7.19
CA ILE A 151 28.16 -34.42 7.36
C ILE A 151 28.43 -35.90 7.55
N GLU A 152 29.10 -36.52 6.58
CA GLU A 152 29.52 -37.91 6.72
C GLU A 152 30.74 -38.06 7.65
N LYS A 153 30.83 -39.21 8.32
CA LYS A 153 32.00 -39.54 9.16
C LYS A 153 33.30 -39.57 8.35
N SER A 154 33.23 -40.00 7.09
CA SER A 154 34.35 -40.10 6.15
C SER A 154 34.97 -38.72 5.86
N GLU A 155 34.13 -37.72 5.59
CA GLU A 155 34.51 -36.33 5.33
C GLU A 155 35.11 -35.69 6.58
N ARG A 156 34.51 -35.93 7.74
CA ARG A 156 35.03 -35.43 9.02
C ARG A 156 36.44 -35.94 9.32
N ILE A 157 36.74 -37.21 9.03
CA ILE A 157 38.07 -37.78 9.25
C ILE A 157 39.09 -37.11 8.33
N LYS A 158 38.76 -36.90 7.05
CA LYS A 158 39.63 -36.19 6.09
C LYS A 158 39.89 -34.75 6.55
N ALA A 159 38.83 -34.04 6.94
CA ALA A 159 38.89 -32.68 7.44
C ALA A 159 39.80 -32.55 8.67
N MET A 160 39.74 -33.52 9.59
CA MET A 160 40.57 -33.53 10.80
C MET A 160 42.06 -33.71 10.50
N GLN A 161 42.42 -34.47 9.46
CA GLN A 161 43.82 -34.67 9.04
C GLN A 161 44.44 -33.40 8.45
N VAL A 162 43.64 -32.58 7.76
CA VAL A 162 44.11 -31.40 7.01
C VAL A 162 43.93 -30.10 7.80
N LEU A 163 43.33 -30.16 9.00
CA LEU A 163 42.92 -29.01 9.82
C LEU A 163 43.99 -27.94 10.00
N GLU A 164 45.25 -28.31 10.29
CA GLU A 164 46.31 -27.33 10.57
C GLU A 164 46.65 -26.49 9.32
N SER A 165 46.79 -27.14 8.17
CA SER A 165 47.05 -26.45 6.90
C SER A 165 45.86 -25.60 6.43
N THR A 166 44.63 -26.11 6.60
CA THR A 166 43.40 -25.38 6.22
C THR A 166 43.20 -24.16 7.13
N ARG A 167 43.49 -24.29 8.43
CA ARG A 167 43.42 -23.20 9.40
C ARG A 167 44.36 -22.06 9.02
N GLU A 168 45.60 -22.35 8.64
CA GLU A 168 46.53 -21.31 8.18
C GLU A 168 46.05 -20.57 6.93
N LYS A 169 45.52 -21.30 5.93
CA LYS A 169 44.93 -20.71 4.72
C LYS A 169 43.77 -19.79 5.05
N ILE A 170 42.87 -20.23 5.92
CA ILE A 170 41.70 -19.47 6.35
C ILE A 170 42.10 -18.20 7.09
N VAL A 171 43.07 -18.27 8.00
CA VAL A 171 43.53 -17.08 8.74
C VAL A 171 44.10 -16.04 7.76
N LYS A 172 44.91 -16.47 6.78
CA LYS A 172 45.42 -15.56 5.73
C LYS A 172 44.28 -14.96 4.89
N GLN A 173 43.33 -15.77 4.43
CA GLN A 173 42.17 -15.28 3.66
C GLN A 173 41.30 -14.31 4.47
N GLN A 174 41.13 -14.58 5.76
CA GLN A 174 40.40 -13.73 6.67
C GLN A 174 41.11 -12.39 6.92
N GLU A 175 42.43 -12.37 7.04
CA GLU A 175 43.21 -11.14 7.17
C GLU A 175 43.09 -10.27 5.92
N ILE A 176 43.17 -10.88 4.74
CA ILE A 176 42.98 -10.19 3.45
C ILE A 176 41.56 -9.60 3.39
N TYR A 177 40.54 -10.37 3.74
CA TYR A 177 39.16 -9.89 3.78
C TYR A 177 38.98 -8.73 4.78
N LYS A 178 39.53 -8.86 6.00
CA LYS A 178 39.51 -7.79 7.02
C LYS A 178 40.21 -6.53 6.55
N ALA A 179 41.32 -6.65 5.82
CA ALA A 179 42.03 -5.52 5.24
C ALA A 179 41.19 -4.81 4.17
N LYS A 180 40.64 -5.56 3.20
CA LYS A 180 39.75 -5.02 2.16
C LYS A 180 38.50 -4.35 2.76
N ARG A 181 37.90 -4.95 3.79
CA ARG A 181 36.74 -4.35 4.49
C ARG A 181 37.11 -3.07 5.25
N ARG A 182 38.32 -2.98 5.81
CA ARG A 182 38.78 -1.75 6.48
C ARG A 182 38.93 -0.62 5.48
N GLU A 183 39.53 -0.90 4.32
CA GLU A 183 39.66 0.05 3.22
C GLU A 183 38.29 0.53 2.72
N GLN A 184 37.35 -0.40 2.45
CA GLN A 184 35.97 -0.05 2.09
C GLN A 184 35.27 0.83 3.14
N LYS A 185 35.45 0.54 4.44
CA LYS A 185 34.89 1.36 5.53
C LYS A 185 35.52 2.75 5.59
N GLU A 186 36.81 2.88 5.30
CA GLU A 186 37.49 4.17 5.26
C GLU A 186 37.06 5.00 4.04
N ASP A 187 36.90 4.38 2.88
CA ASP A 187 36.44 5.07 1.68
C ASP A 187 34.96 5.47 1.76
N ALA A 188 34.12 4.62 2.35
CA ALA A 188 32.74 4.98 2.67
C ALA A 188 32.66 6.21 3.59
N ARG A 189 33.47 6.26 4.66
CA ARG A 189 33.55 7.43 5.55
C ARG A 189 34.01 8.69 4.81
N LYS A 190 35.04 8.60 3.97
CA LYS A 190 35.51 9.74 3.18
C LYS A 190 34.43 10.24 2.21
N ASN A 191 33.59 9.35 1.68
CA ASN A 191 32.49 9.74 0.80
C ASN A 191 31.36 10.40 1.60
N GLU A 192 30.97 9.85 2.75
CA GLU A 192 30.02 10.48 3.69
C GLU A 192 30.52 11.88 4.12
N ASP A 193 31.80 12.04 4.44
CA ASP A 193 32.39 13.33 4.81
C ASP A 193 32.35 14.33 3.64
N LYS A 194 32.56 13.89 2.39
CA LYS A 194 32.46 14.75 1.21
C LYS A 194 31.01 15.17 0.94
N GLU A 195 30.05 14.26 1.09
CA GLU A 195 28.64 14.55 0.93
C GLU A 195 28.15 15.57 1.96
N ASN A 196 28.49 15.37 3.24
CA ASN A 196 28.14 16.31 4.31
C ASN A 196 28.74 17.70 4.07
N ASN A 197 30.02 17.78 3.66
CA ASN A 197 30.66 19.07 3.36
C ASN A 197 30.04 19.77 2.14
N ASN A 198 29.62 19.02 1.12
CA ASN A 198 28.94 19.58 -0.04
C ASN A 198 27.53 20.10 0.31
N GLU A 199 26.79 19.41 1.19
CA GLU A 199 25.48 19.87 1.68
C GLU A 199 25.60 21.12 2.55
N ASP A 200 26.65 21.25 3.35
CA ASP A 200 26.95 22.45 4.14
C ASP A 200 27.33 23.66 3.25
N GLU A 201 28.10 23.45 2.16
CA GLU A 201 28.36 24.53 1.18
C GLU A 201 27.11 24.91 0.36
N GLU A 202 26.26 23.94 0.01
CA GLU A 202 24.99 24.20 -0.69
C GLU A 202 23.95 24.91 0.19
N THR A 203 23.98 24.71 1.52
CA THR A 203 23.10 25.40 2.47
C THR A 203 23.63 26.78 2.87
N LEU A 204 24.97 26.98 2.90
CA LEU A 204 25.59 28.29 3.14
C LEU A 204 25.39 29.25 1.95
N THR A 205 25.44 28.75 0.72
CA THR A 205 25.16 29.53 -0.50
C THR A 205 23.68 29.91 -0.64
N LYS A 206 22.75 29.12 -0.08
CA LYS A 206 21.31 29.42 -0.06
C LYS A 206 20.90 30.45 1.01
N ASN A 207 21.78 30.81 1.93
CA ASN A 207 21.50 31.73 3.05
C ASN A 207 22.21 33.11 2.97
N ILE A 208 22.81 33.46 1.83
CA ILE A 208 23.27 34.83 1.60
C ILE A 208 22.06 35.64 1.09
N PRO A 209 21.53 36.63 1.84
CA PRO A 209 20.53 37.52 1.29
C PRO A 209 21.21 38.32 0.19
N ILE A 210 20.86 38.04 -1.07
CA ILE A 210 21.33 38.81 -2.23
C ILE A 210 20.81 40.25 -2.02
N PRO A 211 21.66 41.26 -1.74
CA PRO A 211 21.16 42.62 -1.74
C PRO A 211 20.83 42.98 -3.19
N PHE A 212 19.60 43.45 -3.39
CA PHE A 212 19.15 44.14 -4.60
C PHE A 212 20.05 45.36 -4.85
N PHE A 213 21.24 45.20 -5.44
CA PHE A 213 21.99 46.23 -6.17
C PHE A 213 23.39 45.69 -6.54
N CYS A 214 23.51 45.01 -7.68
CA CYS A 214 24.69 45.16 -8.54
C CYS A 214 24.48 44.47 -9.90
N PHE A 215 23.64 45.06 -10.75
CA PHE A 215 23.44 44.59 -12.14
C PHE A 215 24.34 45.30 -13.17
N THR A 216 25.39 46.03 -12.75
CA THR A 216 26.15 46.88 -13.70
C THR A 216 27.68 46.86 -13.56
N ILE A 217 28.30 46.08 -12.66
CA ILE A 217 29.77 46.16 -12.46
C ILE A 217 30.52 44.83 -12.71
N LEU A 218 29.87 43.77 -13.19
CA LEU A 218 30.58 42.53 -13.57
C LEU A 218 30.51 42.17 -15.06
N PHE A 219 30.35 43.17 -15.94
CA PHE A 219 30.41 42.95 -17.40
C PHE A 219 31.74 43.42 -18.04
N ILE A 220 32.65 44.07 -17.31
CA ILE A 220 33.84 44.71 -17.92
C ILE A 220 35.19 44.11 -17.47
N LEU A 221 35.23 43.00 -16.72
CA LEU A 221 36.51 42.34 -16.39
C LEU A 221 36.48 40.81 -16.46
N SER A 222 35.87 40.24 -17.49
CA SER A 222 35.92 38.78 -17.77
C SER A 222 36.43 38.46 -19.16
N GLN A 223 37.44 39.20 -19.65
CA GLN A 223 38.17 38.81 -20.86
C GLN A 223 39.62 38.41 -20.63
N ILE A 224 40.03 38.15 -19.39
CA ILE A 224 41.39 37.65 -19.13
C ILE A 224 41.30 36.47 -18.15
N ILE A 225 41.69 35.31 -18.67
CA ILE A 225 41.81 33.99 -18.02
C ILE A 225 40.57 33.10 -18.16
N CYS A 226 40.29 32.72 -19.41
CA CYS A 226 40.02 31.32 -19.71
C CYS A 226 41.29 30.51 -19.42
N THR A 227 41.30 29.67 -18.39
CA THR A 227 41.88 28.31 -18.47
C THR A 227 41.58 27.51 -17.20
N ARG A 228 40.95 26.34 -17.40
CA ARG A 228 40.69 25.26 -16.43
C ARG A 228 39.69 25.52 -15.31
N PHE A 229 38.41 25.56 -15.67
CA PHE A 229 37.36 24.98 -14.83
C PHE A 229 36.21 24.60 -15.76
N ILE A 230 36.01 23.29 -15.99
CA ILE A 230 34.74 22.78 -16.52
C ILE A 230 33.78 22.88 -15.35
N PHE A 231 33.16 24.05 -15.18
CA PHE A 231 32.03 24.22 -14.29
C PHE A 231 30.81 23.65 -15.01
N TYR A 232 30.32 22.54 -14.49
CA TYR A 232 29.02 21.98 -14.79
C TYR A 232 27.97 23.06 -14.43
N ILE A 233 27.26 23.58 -15.42
CA ILE A 233 26.15 24.51 -15.21
C ILE A 233 24.95 23.65 -14.78
N PRO A 234 24.41 23.79 -13.56
CA PRO A 234 23.18 23.09 -13.21
C PRO A 234 22.02 23.73 -13.96
N ASP A 235 21.24 22.91 -14.66
CA ASP A 235 20.00 23.33 -15.32
C ASP A 235 19.05 23.95 -14.27
N GLU A 236 18.88 25.28 -14.35
CA GLU A 236 17.86 26.00 -13.61
C GLU A 236 16.47 25.61 -14.10
N ASN A 237 15.58 25.33 -13.14
CA ASN A 237 14.15 25.00 -13.23
C ASN A 237 13.78 23.51 -13.20
N LEU A 238 14.33 22.77 -12.24
CA LEU A 238 13.69 21.55 -11.75
C LEU A 238 12.99 21.85 -10.42
N SER A 239 11.72 21.48 -10.29
CA SER A 239 11.01 21.57 -9.00
C SER A 239 11.72 20.69 -7.94
N LYS A 240 11.60 21.04 -6.65
CA LYS A 240 12.24 20.26 -5.57
C LYS A 240 11.88 18.76 -5.64
N GLU A 241 10.65 18.45 -6.02
CA GLU A 241 10.16 17.08 -6.18
C GLU A 241 10.82 16.34 -7.36
N GLU A 242 11.07 17.02 -8.48
CA GLU A 242 11.75 16.43 -9.63
C GLU A 242 13.25 16.22 -9.37
N LEU A 243 13.90 17.11 -8.61
CA LEU A 243 15.29 16.94 -8.19
C LEU A 243 15.44 15.75 -7.23
N GLU A 244 14.52 15.63 -6.29
CA GLU A 244 14.48 14.52 -5.33
C GLU A 244 14.18 13.19 -6.03
N SER A 245 13.26 13.18 -6.99
CA SER A 245 13.01 11.99 -7.81
C SER A 245 14.22 11.57 -8.66
N LYS A 246 15.03 12.52 -9.16
CA LYS A 246 16.28 12.21 -9.87
C LYS A 246 17.31 11.62 -8.92
N LYS A 247 17.49 12.21 -7.73
CA LYS A 247 18.39 11.66 -6.69
C LYS A 247 17.97 10.26 -6.26
N ASP A 248 16.68 10.00 -6.12
CA ASP A 248 16.16 8.67 -5.79
C ASP A 248 16.44 7.67 -6.93
N GLN A 249 16.25 8.06 -8.20
CA GLN A 249 16.60 7.20 -9.34
C GLN A 249 18.09 6.91 -9.39
N GLU A 250 18.93 7.91 -9.15
CA GLU A 250 20.38 7.77 -9.11
C GLU A 250 20.80 6.77 -8.02
N PHE A 251 20.29 6.93 -6.79
CA PHE A 251 20.52 6.02 -5.67
C PHE A 251 20.15 4.55 -6.00
N TRP A 252 18.98 4.31 -6.62
CA TRP A 252 18.56 2.94 -6.97
C TRP A 252 19.32 2.35 -8.17
N SER A 253 19.93 3.19 -9.00
CA SER A 253 20.71 2.77 -10.17
C SER A 253 22.20 2.56 -9.86
N GLU A 254 22.69 3.13 -8.75
CA GLU A 254 24.08 3.03 -8.33
C GLU A 254 24.44 1.58 -7.96
N GLN A 255 25.52 1.07 -8.56
CA GLN A 255 26.05 -0.23 -8.21
C GLN A 255 26.97 -0.09 -6.99
N VAL A 256 26.51 -0.60 -5.86
CA VAL A 256 27.23 -0.57 -4.59
C VAL A 256 27.72 -1.96 -4.20
N ASP A 257 28.86 -2.01 -3.52
CA ASP A 257 29.36 -3.26 -2.94
C ASP A 257 28.36 -3.82 -1.91
N PHE A 258 28.22 -5.16 -1.88
CA PHE A 258 27.38 -5.86 -0.91
C PHE A 258 28.01 -5.79 0.48
N THR A 259 27.64 -4.75 1.23
CA THR A 259 28.18 -4.43 2.54
C THR A 259 27.05 -4.18 3.55
N PRO A 260 27.31 -4.34 4.85
CA PRO A 260 26.37 -3.95 5.89
C PRO A 260 25.90 -2.50 5.81
N GLU A 261 26.81 -1.61 5.44
CA GLU A 261 26.57 -0.18 5.31
C GLU A 261 25.62 0.10 4.15
N SER A 262 25.88 -0.46 2.96
CA SER A 262 24.99 -0.31 1.80
C SER A 262 23.60 -0.90 2.05
N ARG A 263 23.51 -2.04 2.74
CA ARG A 263 22.21 -2.61 3.16
C ARG A 263 21.44 -1.65 4.09
N THR A 264 22.12 -1.02 5.04
CA THR A 264 21.50 -0.07 5.97
C THR A 264 21.02 1.19 5.22
N ALA A 265 21.83 1.69 4.28
CA ALA A 265 21.45 2.83 3.44
C ALA A 265 20.19 2.55 2.61
N ILE A 266 20.11 1.37 1.97
CA ILE A 266 18.93 0.93 1.22
C ILE A 266 17.69 0.85 2.12
N GLN A 267 17.81 0.27 3.32
CA GLN A 267 16.71 0.16 4.27
C GLN A 267 16.22 1.55 4.71
N ASN A 268 17.13 2.47 5.02
CA ASN A 268 16.80 3.85 5.39
C ASN A 268 16.06 4.56 4.25
N LYS A 269 16.54 4.41 3.01
CA LYS A 269 15.88 5.00 1.83
C LYS A 269 14.47 4.45 1.61
N LEU A 270 14.29 3.15 1.77
CA LEU A 270 12.95 2.53 1.73
C LEU A 270 12.04 3.07 2.82
N LYS A 271 12.57 3.32 4.01
CA LYS A 271 11.82 3.89 5.14
C LYS A 271 11.40 5.33 4.85
N GLU A 272 12.31 6.17 4.36
CA GLU A 272 12.00 7.54 3.95
C GLU A 272 10.90 7.58 2.88
N ASN A 273 10.96 6.69 1.89
CA ASN A 273 9.93 6.61 0.85
C ASN A 273 8.56 6.20 1.40
N LYS A 274 8.53 5.29 2.39
CA LYS A 274 7.30 4.93 3.11
C LYS A 274 6.77 6.11 3.92
N GLU A 275 7.63 6.83 4.63
CA GLU A 275 7.23 8.00 5.42
C GLU A 275 6.69 9.11 4.52
N LYS A 276 7.35 9.40 3.40
CA LYS A 276 6.88 10.37 2.39
C LYS A 276 5.51 10.00 1.83
N THR A 277 5.28 8.72 1.50
CA THR A 277 3.97 8.24 1.01
C THR A 277 2.88 8.22 2.09
N HIS A 278 3.23 8.04 3.35
CA HIS A 278 2.31 8.21 4.47
C HIS A 278 2.00 9.69 4.70
N GLU A 279 3.02 10.55 4.73
CA GLU A 279 2.86 11.99 4.88
C GLU A 279 2.03 12.59 3.75
N SER A 280 2.22 12.18 2.50
CA SER A 280 1.38 12.67 1.38
C SER A 280 -0.09 12.29 1.56
N LYS A 281 -0.39 11.08 2.07
CA LYS A 281 -1.76 10.67 2.43
C LYS A 281 -2.37 11.48 3.58
N PHE A 282 -1.54 11.99 4.50
CA PHE A 282 -2.00 12.83 5.62
C PHE A 282 -2.00 14.33 5.29
N LYS A 283 -1.16 14.78 4.36
CA LYS A 283 -1.05 16.18 3.90
C LYS A 283 -2.00 16.50 2.75
N GLU A 284 -2.52 15.53 2.00
CA GLU A 284 -3.65 15.79 1.10
C GLU A 284 -4.84 16.26 1.95
N PRO A 285 -5.26 17.55 1.86
CA PRO A 285 -6.49 17.94 2.49
C PRO A 285 -7.58 17.10 1.83
N LYS A 286 -8.38 16.38 2.63
CA LYS A 286 -9.61 15.75 2.15
C LYS A 286 -10.32 16.83 1.35
N LYS A 287 -10.38 16.70 0.01
CA LYS A 287 -11.08 17.67 -0.85
C LYS A 287 -12.42 17.92 -0.19
N GLU A 288 -12.65 19.15 0.27
CA GLU A 288 -13.95 19.52 0.83
C GLU A 288 -14.99 19.10 -0.20
N LYS A 289 -15.92 18.24 0.21
CA LYS A 289 -16.98 17.78 -0.69
C LYS A 289 -17.67 19.03 -1.19
N HIS A 290 -17.56 19.32 -2.49
CA HIS A 290 -18.25 20.45 -3.10
C HIS A 290 -19.73 20.37 -2.69
N GLU A 291 -20.20 21.38 -1.95
CA GLU A 291 -21.59 21.42 -1.49
C GLU A 291 -22.50 21.43 -2.72
N ARG A 292 -23.25 20.34 -2.90
CA ARG A 292 -24.12 20.19 -4.07
C ARG A 292 -25.27 21.19 -3.96
N ARG A 293 -25.46 21.99 -5.00
CA ARG A 293 -26.63 22.89 -5.10
C ARG A 293 -27.88 22.06 -5.37
N TYR A 294 -28.82 22.06 -4.42
CA TYR A 294 -30.11 21.37 -4.53
C TYR A 294 -31.18 22.19 -5.27
N PHE A 295 -30.90 23.46 -5.49
CA PHE A 295 -31.76 24.44 -6.15
C PHE A 295 -30.98 25.12 -7.27
N ASN A 296 -31.68 25.46 -8.35
CA ASN A 296 -31.14 26.31 -9.40
C ASN A 296 -30.84 27.72 -8.86
N GLU A 297 -30.13 28.54 -9.64
CA GLU A 297 -29.83 29.94 -9.29
C GLU A 297 -31.10 30.81 -9.12
N GLU A 298 -32.23 30.33 -9.67
CA GLU A 298 -33.57 30.93 -9.56
C GLU A 298 -34.40 30.36 -8.39
N GLY A 299 -33.83 29.50 -7.54
CA GLY A 299 -34.52 28.90 -6.39
C GLY A 299 -35.46 27.73 -6.72
N LYS A 300 -35.57 27.32 -7.99
CA LYS A 300 -36.37 26.16 -8.40
C LYS A 300 -35.71 24.85 -7.94
N PRO A 301 -36.45 23.92 -7.30
CA PRO A 301 -35.90 22.65 -6.86
C PRO A 301 -35.50 21.77 -8.05
N MET A 302 -34.32 21.14 -7.98
CA MET A 302 -33.88 20.17 -8.98
C MET A 302 -34.32 18.74 -8.61
N ASN A 303 -34.55 17.92 -9.64
CA ASN A 303 -34.77 16.48 -9.46
C ASN A 303 -33.42 15.77 -9.26
N ILE A 304 -33.26 15.08 -8.13
CA ILE A 304 -32.02 14.44 -7.72
C ILE A 304 -32.33 13.03 -7.21
N ASN A 305 -31.62 12.01 -7.69
CA ASN A 305 -31.72 10.64 -7.17
C ASN A 305 -30.31 10.08 -6.95
N GLU A 306 -29.71 10.36 -5.79
CA GLU A 306 -28.34 9.95 -5.47
C GLU A 306 -28.24 8.43 -5.25
N GLY A 307 -29.25 7.84 -4.63
CA GLY A 307 -29.29 6.42 -4.28
C GLY A 307 -29.70 5.51 -5.43
N LYS A 308 -30.05 6.07 -6.61
CA LYS A 308 -30.68 5.35 -7.73
C LYS A 308 -31.84 4.47 -7.27
N VAL A 309 -32.63 5.01 -6.35
CA VAL A 309 -33.78 4.30 -5.78
C VAL A 309 -34.89 4.28 -6.82
N ASN A 310 -35.58 3.15 -6.96
CA ASN A 310 -36.74 3.07 -7.84
C ASN A 310 -37.92 3.78 -7.17
N PHE A 311 -38.58 4.65 -7.92
CA PHE A 311 -39.77 5.34 -7.46
C PHE A 311 -40.82 5.40 -8.56
N LYS A 312 -42.09 5.53 -8.17
CA LYS A 312 -43.23 5.79 -9.04
C LYS A 312 -44.05 6.92 -8.43
N LEU A 313 -44.29 7.97 -9.21
CA LEU A 313 -45.19 9.06 -8.85
C LEU A 313 -46.46 8.89 -9.67
N THR A 314 -47.59 8.69 -9.01
CA THR A 314 -48.91 8.49 -9.63
C THR A 314 -49.92 9.47 -9.04
N GLU A 315 -50.96 9.82 -9.78
CA GLU A 315 -52.09 10.58 -9.29
C GLU A 315 -53.22 9.62 -8.89
N THR A 316 -54.05 10.02 -7.92
CA THR A 316 -55.21 9.24 -7.49
C THR A 316 -56.32 9.34 -8.55
N ASP A 317 -57.23 8.36 -8.66
CA ASP A 317 -58.30 8.32 -9.68
C ASP A 317 -59.21 9.57 -9.70
N ASP A 318 -59.31 10.28 -8.57
CA ASP A 318 -60.05 11.55 -8.44
C ASP A 318 -59.16 12.80 -8.67
N ASP A 319 -57.92 12.63 -9.15
CA ASP A 319 -56.87 13.64 -9.33
C ASP A 319 -56.63 14.55 -8.10
N SER A 320 -57.03 14.09 -6.92
CA SER A 320 -57.07 14.90 -5.68
C SER A 320 -55.75 14.88 -4.90
N ALA A 321 -54.90 13.88 -5.13
CA ALA A 321 -53.64 13.69 -4.42
C ALA A 321 -52.60 13.00 -5.31
N PHE A 322 -51.34 13.38 -5.13
CA PHE A 322 -50.18 12.66 -5.63
C PHE A 322 -49.81 11.53 -4.66
N VAL A 323 -49.43 10.38 -5.22
CA VAL A 323 -48.95 9.21 -4.48
C VAL A 323 -47.56 8.87 -4.99
N LEU A 324 -46.56 9.00 -4.12
CA LEU A 324 -45.17 8.63 -4.40
C LEU A 324 -44.86 7.29 -3.73
N ASP A 325 -44.61 6.26 -4.52
CA ASP A 325 -44.12 4.95 -4.09
C ASP A 325 -42.60 4.90 -4.27
N VAL A 326 -41.86 4.76 -3.17
CA VAL A 326 -40.39 4.64 -3.14
C VAL A 326 -40.01 3.25 -2.65
N SER A 327 -39.22 2.51 -3.43
CA SER A 327 -38.75 1.19 -3.02
C SER A 327 -37.65 1.29 -1.97
N CYS A 328 -37.97 1.14 -0.69
CA CYS A 328 -36.97 1.07 0.37
C CYS A 328 -36.55 -0.38 0.65
N TYR A 329 -35.36 -0.56 1.25
CA TYR A 329 -34.88 -1.89 1.61
C TYR A 329 -35.73 -2.51 2.73
N ARG A 330 -36.02 -3.81 2.60
CA ARG A 330 -36.92 -4.58 3.49
C ARG A 330 -36.53 -4.46 4.98
N TYR A 331 -35.24 -4.51 5.28
CA TYR A 331 -34.70 -4.47 6.65
C TYR A 331 -34.08 -3.12 7.03
N MET A 332 -34.49 -2.02 6.38
CA MET A 332 -34.04 -0.68 6.75
C MET A 332 -34.84 -0.14 7.93
N ASP A 333 -34.13 0.28 8.97
CA ASP A 333 -34.74 0.92 10.15
C ASP A 333 -35.42 2.24 9.79
N THR A 334 -36.56 2.52 10.41
CA THR A 334 -37.33 3.75 10.19
C THR A 334 -36.58 5.00 10.64
N SER A 335 -35.58 4.88 11.51
CA SER A 335 -34.71 5.99 11.94
C SER A 335 -33.76 6.48 10.84
N LEU A 336 -33.50 5.65 9.83
CA LEU A 336 -32.61 5.96 8.71
C LEU A 336 -33.35 6.49 7.48
N ILE A 337 -34.67 6.70 7.61
CA ILE A 337 -35.56 7.20 6.58
C ILE A 337 -36.16 8.51 7.10
N ASP A 338 -35.94 9.59 6.36
CA ASP A 338 -36.53 10.89 6.62
C ASP A 338 -37.29 11.36 5.39
N ALA A 339 -38.53 11.83 5.57
CA ALA A 339 -39.42 12.24 4.49
C ALA A 339 -39.95 13.63 4.78
N ASP A 340 -39.52 14.59 3.99
CA ASP A 340 -39.88 16.00 4.07
C ASP A 340 -40.72 16.37 2.83
N VAL A 341 -41.94 16.82 3.07
CA VAL A 341 -42.88 17.23 2.03
C VAL A 341 -43.03 18.74 2.09
N GLN A 342 -42.67 19.40 1.01
CA GLN A 342 -42.81 20.84 0.83
C GLN A 342 -43.84 21.13 -0.27
N PRO A 343 -44.40 22.35 -0.34
CA PRO A 343 -45.48 22.66 -1.28
C PRO A 343 -45.13 22.37 -2.75
N TRP A 344 -43.85 22.54 -3.13
CA TRP A 344 -43.38 22.40 -4.52
C TRP A 344 -42.36 21.28 -4.75
N TYR A 345 -41.96 20.55 -3.70
CA TYR A 345 -41.04 19.43 -3.83
C TYR A 345 -41.18 18.43 -2.67
N VAL A 346 -40.79 17.19 -2.92
CA VAL A 346 -40.69 16.15 -1.91
C VAL A 346 -39.26 15.66 -1.80
N ARG A 347 -38.79 15.48 -0.57
CA ARG A 347 -37.43 15.05 -0.25
C ARG A 347 -37.49 13.80 0.62
N VAL A 348 -36.84 12.74 0.17
CA VAL A 348 -36.71 11.48 0.91
C VAL A 348 -35.22 11.18 1.08
N THR A 349 -34.77 11.09 2.33
CA THR A 349 -33.38 10.75 2.68
C THR A 349 -33.34 9.32 3.20
N MET A 350 -32.58 8.45 2.54
CA MET A 350 -32.41 7.04 2.92
C MET A 350 -30.93 6.73 3.14
N LYS A 351 -30.53 6.40 4.38
CA LYS A 351 -29.13 6.10 4.74
C LYS A 351 -28.13 7.16 4.22
N GLY A 352 -28.54 8.42 4.23
CA GLY A 352 -27.75 9.57 3.75
C GLY A 352 -27.75 9.79 2.24
N ASN A 353 -28.45 8.99 1.43
CA ASN A 353 -28.69 9.25 0.02
C ASN A 353 -29.98 10.05 -0.17
N LEU A 354 -29.90 11.11 -0.96
CA LEU A 354 -31.03 12.00 -1.23
C LEU A 354 -31.83 11.60 -2.48
N LEU A 355 -33.15 11.55 -2.35
CA LEU A 355 -34.11 11.60 -3.45
C LEU A 355 -34.93 12.90 -3.31
N GLN A 356 -34.78 13.83 -4.24
CA GLN A 356 -35.57 15.06 -4.32
C GLN A 356 -36.33 15.09 -5.64
N LEU A 357 -37.63 15.34 -5.60
CA LEU A 357 -38.50 15.47 -6.77
C LEU A 357 -39.27 16.79 -6.69
N SER A 358 -39.20 17.59 -7.75
CA SER A 358 -40.04 18.76 -7.95
C SER A 358 -41.45 18.32 -8.33
N LEU A 359 -42.44 18.91 -7.67
CA LEU A 359 -43.86 18.73 -7.98
C LEU A 359 -44.30 19.78 -9.00
N LEU A 360 -45.31 19.43 -9.81
CA LEU A 360 -45.86 20.34 -10.83
C LEU A 360 -46.94 21.27 -10.26
N GLU A 361 -47.67 20.79 -9.25
CA GLU A 361 -48.74 21.52 -8.58
C GLU A 361 -48.48 21.57 -7.08
N GLU A 362 -49.01 22.61 -6.45
CA GLU A 362 -48.83 22.84 -5.02
C GLU A 362 -49.59 21.80 -4.19
N VAL A 363 -48.91 21.20 -3.22
CA VAL A 363 -49.48 20.22 -2.29
C VAL A 363 -49.67 20.80 -0.89
N LYS A 364 -50.61 20.22 -0.12
CA LYS A 364 -50.81 20.53 1.30
C LYS A 364 -49.87 19.66 2.16
N PRO A 365 -48.76 20.20 2.68
CA PRO A 365 -47.82 19.41 3.49
C PRO A 365 -48.49 18.90 4.78
N ASP A 366 -49.32 19.72 5.42
CA ASP A 366 -49.99 19.39 6.69
C ASP A 366 -50.95 18.18 6.59
N SER A 367 -51.48 17.91 5.39
CA SER A 367 -52.38 16.78 5.14
C SER A 367 -51.68 15.58 4.51
N SER A 368 -50.37 15.68 4.29
CA SER A 368 -49.60 14.62 3.66
C SER A 368 -49.31 13.50 4.66
N THR A 369 -49.33 12.25 4.19
CA THR A 369 -49.05 11.08 5.05
C THR A 369 -48.02 10.17 4.40
N ALA A 370 -47.12 9.63 5.21
CA ALA A 370 -46.10 8.66 4.78
C ALA A 370 -46.32 7.33 5.52
N LYS A 371 -46.41 6.23 4.77
CA LYS A 371 -46.61 4.88 5.31
C LYS A 371 -45.58 3.92 4.73
N ARG A 372 -44.92 3.16 5.60
CA ARG A 372 -43.96 2.12 5.19
C ARG A 372 -44.57 0.74 5.35
N SER A 373 -44.44 -0.09 4.31
CA SER A 373 -44.73 -1.51 4.37
C SER A 373 -43.57 -2.27 5.02
N GLN A 374 -43.83 -2.98 6.12
CA GLN A 374 -42.80 -3.79 6.79
C GLN A 374 -42.42 -5.05 5.98
N ILE A 375 -43.35 -5.56 5.16
CA ILE A 375 -43.16 -6.82 4.44
C ILE A 375 -42.46 -6.58 3.10
N THR A 376 -42.92 -5.58 2.34
CA THR A 376 -42.40 -5.29 1.00
C THR A 376 -41.30 -4.23 1.01
N GLY A 377 -41.17 -3.44 2.08
CA GLY A 377 -40.17 -2.38 2.19
C GLY A 377 -40.53 -1.09 1.45
N HIS A 378 -41.67 -1.02 0.75
CA HIS A 378 -42.10 0.18 0.04
C HIS A 378 -42.55 1.29 0.99
N LEU A 379 -42.12 2.53 0.70
CA LEU A 379 -42.57 3.75 1.36
C LEU A 379 -43.54 4.48 0.43
N ILE A 380 -44.78 4.65 0.89
CA ILE A 380 -45.84 5.33 0.15
C ILE A 380 -46.08 6.68 0.81
N ILE A 381 -45.92 7.76 0.05
CA ILE A 381 -46.17 9.13 0.49
C ILE A 381 -47.38 9.66 -0.28
N THR A 382 -48.47 9.96 0.41
CA THR A 382 -49.69 10.53 -0.15
C THR A 382 -49.71 12.03 0.12
N MET A 383 -49.74 12.83 -0.93
CA MET A 383 -49.63 14.30 -0.91
C MET A 383 -50.87 14.92 -1.56
N PRO A 384 -51.85 15.39 -0.77
CA PRO A 384 -53.06 16.03 -1.30
C PRO A 384 -52.73 17.34 -2.01
N LYS A 385 -53.34 17.58 -3.17
CA LYS A 385 -53.19 18.84 -3.91
C LYS A 385 -53.89 19.99 -3.18
N LEU A 386 -53.35 21.20 -3.29
CA LEU A 386 -53.95 22.40 -2.69
C LEU A 386 -55.29 22.74 -3.33
N TYR A 387 -55.34 22.64 -4.67
CA TYR A 387 -56.53 22.84 -5.51
C TYR A 387 -56.82 21.55 -6.29
N PRO A 388 -57.56 20.59 -5.70
CA PRO A 388 -57.99 19.42 -6.47
C PRO A 388 -58.88 19.89 -7.62
N PRO A 389 -58.76 19.31 -8.83
CA PRO A 389 -59.68 19.62 -9.92
C PRO A 389 -61.09 19.24 -9.48
N ASN A 390 -62.05 20.15 -9.67
CA ASN A 390 -63.47 19.90 -9.39
C ASN A 390 -64.02 18.89 -10.42
N VAL A 391 -63.75 17.60 -10.23
CA VAL A 391 -64.35 16.52 -11.01
C VAL A 391 -65.46 15.87 -10.17
N PRO A 392 -66.72 15.85 -10.64
CA PRO A 392 -67.81 15.19 -9.93
C PRO A 392 -67.63 13.67 -9.93
N THR A 393 -67.69 13.08 -8.74
CA THR A 393 -67.69 11.64 -8.47
C THR A 393 -68.75 10.92 -9.34
N LYS A 394 -68.34 10.01 -10.24
CA LYS A 394 -69.30 9.20 -11.01
C LYS A 394 -69.72 7.94 -10.23
N ARG A 395 -71.04 7.70 -10.18
CA ARG A 395 -71.74 6.52 -9.66
C ARG A 395 -71.50 5.25 -10.51
N PRO A 396 -71.76 4.03 -10.00
CA PRO A 396 -71.22 2.80 -10.58
C PRO A 396 -72.10 2.13 -11.66
N THR A 397 -71.45 1.18 -12.36
CA THR A 397 -71.91 -0.11 -12.94
C THR A 397 -72.23 -0.29 -14.45
N THR A 398 -71.42 -1.19 -15.05
CA THR A 398 -71.70 -2.31 -16.01
C THR A 398 -71.82 -2.14 -17.54
N GLU A 399 -71.08 -3.05 -18.22
CA GLU A 399 -71.28 -3.69 -19.54
C GLU A 399 -70.94 -2.90 -20.83
N ARG A 400 -70.35 -3.42 -21.92
CA ARG A 400 -69.65 -4.66 -22.33
C ARG A 400 -69.19 -4.45 -23.80
N PHE A 401 -68.02 -4.96 -24.22
CA PHE A 401 -67.59 -5.31 -25.62
C PHE A 401 -67.49 -4.18 -26.69
N GLN A 402 -66.62 -4.17 -27.73
CA GLN A 402 -65.72 -5.14 -28.38
C GLN A 402 -64.76 -4.42 -29.37
N SER A 403 -63.56 -5.00 -29.62
CA SER A 403 -62.77 -5.04 -30.89
C SER A 403 -62.21 -3.73 -31.53
N THR A 404 -61.04 -3.62 -32.17
CA THR A 404 -59.96 -4.51 -32.69
C THR A 404 -58.84 -3.65 -33.31
N ASN A 405 -57.60 -4.15 -33.31
CA ASN A 405 -56.51 -4.03 -34.32
C ASN A 405 -55.91 -2.64 -34.67
N SER A 406 -54.64 -2.43 -35.08
CA SER A 406 -53.35 -3.13 -35.05
C SER A 406 -52.32 -2.26 -35.82
N HIS A 407 -51.04 -2.33 -35.44
CA HIS A 407 -49.83 -2.19 -36.29
C HIS A 407 -49.24 -0.82 -36.78
N THR A 408 -48.12 -0.44 -36.10
CA THR A 408 -46.72 -0.21 -36.60
C THR A 408 -46.30 0.87 -37.63
N VAL A 409 -45.33 1.71 -37.18
CA VAL A 409 -43.98 2.06 -37.76
C VAL A 409 -43.77 3.34 -38.62
N CYS A 410 -42.99 4.26 -38.01
CA CYS A 410 -41.82 5.07 -38.44
C CYS A 410 -41.74 5.83 -39.78
N LYS A 411 -41.23 7.08 -39.72
CA LYS A 411 -39.89 7.50 -40.24
C LYS A 411 -39.62 9.03 -40.17
N THR A 412 -38.40 9.38 -39.70
CA THR A 412 -37.43 10.43 -40.19
C THR A 412 -37.88 11.90 -40.27
N SER A 413 -37.10 12.96 -40.02
CA SER A 413 -35.66 13.19 -39.79
C SER A 413 -35.41 14.69 -39.49
N ASN A 414 -34.32 14.96 -38.76
CA ASN A 414 -33.40 16.10 -38.88
C ASN A 414 -33.81 17.57 -38.55
N LYS A 415 -33.17 18.03 -37.46
CA LYS A 415 -32.28 19.21 -37.31
C LYS A 415 -32.82 20.52 -36.71
N VAL A 416 -31.92 21.06 -35.85
CA VAL A 416 -31.82 22.35 -35.15
C VAL A 416 -32.36 22.33 -33.71
N PRO A 417 -31.55 22.69 -32.67
CA PRO A 417 -32.07 22.94 -31.34
C PRO A 417 -32.66 24.35 -31.34
N GLU A 418 -33.97 24.42 -31.55
CA GLU A 418 -34.75 25.63 -31.32
C GLU A 418 -35.08 25.68 -29.82
N LYS A 419 -34.66 26.75 -29.13
CA LYS A 419 -35.25 27.08 -27.82
C LYS A 419 -36.70 27.45 -28.10
N LEU A 420 -37.63 26.61 -27.70
CA LEU A 420 -39.05 26.90 -27.78
C LEU A 420 -39.62 26.88 -26.36
N GLU A 421 -40.05 28.05 -25.91
CA GLU A 421 -41.08 28.12 -24.88
C GLU A 421 -42.38 27.59 -25.50
N LEU A 422 -43.16 26.82 -24.75
CA LEU A 422 -44.62 26.94 -24.58
C LEU A 422 -45.24 25.62 -24.11
N ASN A 423 -46.02 25.77 -23.04
CA ASN A 423 -47.35 25.21 -22.79
C ASN A 423 -47.65 23.72 -23.00
N GLU A 424 -48.05 23.11 -21.88
CA GLU A 424 -49.16 22.17 -21.70
C GLU A 424 -49.68 21.42 -22.93
N THR A 425 -49.29 20.15 -23.05
CA THR A 425 -50.15 18.95 -22.86
C THR A 425 -49.53 17.75 -23.58
N GLN A 426 -49.84 16.56 -23.06
CA GLN A 426 -49.69 15.20 -23.65
C GLN A 426 -48.54 14.32 -23.14
N SER A 427 -48.96 13.42 -22.23
CA SER A 427 -48.62 12.00 -22.07
C SER A 427 -47.16 11.54 -22.11
N PHE A 428 -46.80 10.96 -20.96
CA PHE A 428 -45.72 10.03 -20.69
C PHE A 428 -45.90 8.73 -21.51
N GLU A 429 -45.08 8.50 -22.54
CA GLU A 429 -44.59 7.18 -22.93
C GLU A 429 -43.60 7.31 -24.09
N SER A 430 -42.53 6.51 -24.08
CA SER A 430 -41.52 6.33 -25.14
C SER A 430 -40.28 7.25 -25.18
N THR A 431 -39.42 7.24 -24.15
CA THR A 431 -37.96 7.46 -24.39
C THR A 431 -37.06 6.83 -23.31
N LEU A 432 -36.83 5.51 -23.39
CA LEU A 432 -35.83 4.80 -22.56
C LEU A 432 -34.64 4.23 -23.37
N SER A 433 -34.45 4.64 -24.63
CA SER A 433 -33.43 4.01 -25.50
C SER A 433 -32.57 4.97 -26.33
N SER A 434 -32.39 6.23 -25.91
CA SER A 434 -31.58 7.18 -26.70
C SER A 434 -30.65 8.12 -25.91
N ILE A 435 -30.17 7.70 -24.73
CA ILE A 435 -29.33 8.55 -23.86
C ILE A 435 -27.84 8.59 -24.28
N ALA A 436 -27.35 7.78 -25.21
CA ALA A 436 -25.95 7.88 -25.60
C ALA A 436 -25.67 7.41 -27.03
N ARG A 437 -25.55 8.34 -27.98
CA ARG A 437 -24.54 8.30 -29.07
C ARG A 437 -24.18 9.73 -29.49
N ASP A 438 -22.89 10.04 -29.33
CA ASP A 438 -22.24 11.30 -29.69
C ASP A 438 -22.32 11.62 -31.19
N SER A 439 -22.32 12.92 -31.49
CA SER A 439 -22.17 13.49 -32.82
C SER A 439 -20.69 13.87 -33.09
N PRO A 440 -20.16 13.74 -34.32
CA PRO A 440 -18.73 13.88 -34.62
C PRO A 440 -18.27 15.26 -35.14
N ASN A 441 -17.03 15.62 -34.74
CA ASN A 441 -15.98 16.43 -35.41
C ASN A 441 -16.22 17.95 -35.67
N LYS A 442 -15.31 18.87 -35.29
CA LYS A 442 -13.89 18.94 -35.72
C LYS A 442 -12.94 19.74 -34.77
N THR A 443 -11.89 19.04 -34.31
CA THR A 443 -10.43 19.35 -34.36
C THR A 443 -9.87 20.76 -34.08
N LYS A 444 -8.96 20.89 -33.08
CA LYS A 444 -7.48 20.75 -33.23
C LYS A 444 -6.72 20.73 -31.88
N THR A 445 -6.12 19.57 -31.59
CA THR A 445 -4.75 19.31 -31.09
C THR A 445 -4.21 19.97 -29.81
N LYS A 446 -4.19 19.20 -28.71
CA LYS A 446 -3.00 18.94 -27.85
C LYS A 446 -3.15 17.53 -27.25
N GLN A 447 -2.26 16.61 -27.62
CA GLN A 447 -2.29 15.22 -27.16
C GLN A 447 -1.70 15.15 -25.74
N GLN A 448 -2.53 14.85 -24.75
CA GLN A 448 -2.09 14.21 -23.51
C GLN A 448 -2.40 12.71 -23.65
N LEU A 449 -1.35 11.90 -23.68
CA LEU A 449 -1.40 10.44 -23.74
C LEU A 449 -1.91 9.92 -22.38
N PHE A 450 -3.22 9.69 -22.29
CA PHE A 450 -3.79 8.86 -21.23
C PHE A 450 -3.67 7.39 -21.63
N VAL A 451 -2.81 6.69 -20.88
CA VAL A 451 -2.63 5.23 -20.92
C VAL A 451 -3.95 4.57 -20.48
N LYS A 452 -4.51 3.71 -21.33
CA LYS A 452 -5.68 2.89 -20.98
C LYS A 452 -5.31 1.91 -19.86
N PRO A 453 -6.21 1.63 -18.89
CA PRO A 453 -6.01 0.54 -17.96
C PRO A 453 -5.94 -0.77 -18.75
N LYS A 454 -4.85 -1.53 -18.56
CA LYS A 454 -4.63 -2.82 -19.21
C LYS A 454 -5.78 -3.77 -18.87
N THR A 455 -6.47 -4.26 -19.88
CA THR A 455 -7.25 -5.50 -19.80
C THR A 455 -6.30 -6.60 -19.29
N LYS A 456 -6.70 -7.35 -18.26
CA LYS A 456 -5.95 -8.56 -17.87
C LYS A 456 -5.95 -9.50 -19.08
N VAL A 457 -4.81 -9.60 -19.73
CA VAL A 457 -4.50 -10.66 -20.68
C VAL A 457 -3.91 -11.76 -19.82
N GLU A 458 -4.64 -12.87 -19.68
CA GLU A 458 -4.03 -14.10 -19.15
C GLU A 458 -2.88 -14.48 -20.08
N PRO A 459 -1.71 -14.84 -19.54
CA PRO A 459 -0.61 -15.27 -20.38
C PRO A 459 -1.05 -16.49 -21.18
N VAL A 460 -0.85 -16.45 -22.50
CA VAL A 460 -1.07 -17.61 -23.35
C VAL A 460 -0.06 -18.67 -22.92
N ASN A 461 -0.53 -19.87 -22.58
CA ASN A 461 0.32 -21.01 -22.26
C ASN A 461 1.29 -21.27 -23.42
N SER A 462 2.50 -21.74 -23.11
CA SER A 462 3.47 -22.17 -24.13
C SER A 462 2.84 -23.20 -25.06
N ALA A 463 3.22 -23.19 -26.35
CA ALA A 463 2.66 -24.09 -27.37
C ALA A 463 2.77 -25.60 -27.03
N ASP A 464 3.60 -25.96 -26.04
CA ASP A 464 3.84 -27.32 -25.54
C ASP A 464 3.11 -27.65 -24.22
N PHE A 465 2.17 -26.80 -23.76
CA PHE A 465 1.41 -27.06 -22.54
C PHE A 465 0.21 -27.98 -22.83
N VAL A 466 0.20 -29.17 -22.21
CA VAL A 466 -0.90 -30.14 -22.25
C VAL A 466 -1.50 -30.24 -20.85
N ASP A 467 -2.81 -29.98 -20.72
CA ASP A 467 -3.53 -30.10 -19.45
C ASP A 467 -3.58 -31.57 -18.97
N ASP A 468 -3.31 -31.77 -17.69
CA ASP A 468 -3.39 -33.07 -17.01
C ASP A 468 -4.87 -33.48 -16.83
N PRO A 469 -5.34 -34.62 -17.38
CA PRO A 469 -6.75 -35.01 -17.37
C PRO A 469 -7.32 -35.31 -15.97
N ASP A 470 -6.50 -35.38 -14.93
CA ASP A 470 -6.92 -35.75 -13.58
C ASP A 470 -7.33 -34.56 -12.67
N VAL A 471 -7.28 -33.31 -13.18
CA VAL A 471 -7.64 -32.12 -12.39
C VAL A 471 -9.11 -31.70 -12.62
N PRO A 472 -10.00 -31.80 -11.61
CA PRO A 472 -11.38 -31.34 -11.75
C PRO A 472 -11.47 -29.81 -11.81
N PRO A 473 -12.42 -29.24 -12.59
CA PRO A 473 -12.58 -27.80 -12.74
C PRO A 473 -13.04 -27.13 -11.43
N LEU A 474 -12.47 -25.97 -11.14
CA LEU A 474 -12.86 -25.14 -10.01
C LEU A 474 -14.27 -24.59 -10.22
N VAL A 475 -15.17 -24.86 -9.27
CA VAL A 475 -16.57 -24.39 -9.24
C VAL A 475 -16.65 -22.96 -8.72
#